data_AF-A0AAD6T0Y8-F1
#
_entry.id   AF-A0AAD6T0Y8-F1
#
_cell.length_a   1.000
_cell.length_b   1.000
_cell.length_c   1.000
_cell.angle_alpha   90.00
_cell.angle_beta   90.00
_cell.angle_gamma   90.00
#
_symmetry.space_group_name_H-M   'P 1'
#
loop_
_entity.id
_entity.type
_entity.pdbx_description
1 polymer ?
#
loop_
_entity_poly.entity_id
_entity_poly.type
_entity_poly.pdbx_seq_one_letter_code
_entity_poly.pdbx_strand_id
1 'polypeptide(L)'
;MRLITFEVPPEFKYSEGDHMEVFPENDQGVVERLLVALNLVAEAAFTVSAVGPDVNLKSLAGLLLNRSPITLRELLLYYADLAGPLPRGTLQLLCLFLPRGDKFEHIRATLTDASGASLNNFAQQNRNFSELINNYPMLAEALNVQKLLMVLRATQPHRYSIASSSLVDARVAKLCVGVEDTRVADYEGLCSSFLKRAEAGHVVWVRSRPSQSSFHLPTDPSIPVIMVASGTGISAFLGFLEHRRAQGIKIQEQGGAAFRLFYGTRYHDTAALRAIVYEYVDDGTVIVEAAYSEDAGPRRFAQQILLRDALMIWSDLSNNGRVYISKP
;
A
#
# COMPACT_ATOMS: atom_id res chain seq x y z
N MET A 1 -3.35 -1.57 -13.24
CA MET A 1 -3.17 -2.51 -12.10
C MET A 1 -2.25 -3.63 -12.56
N ARG A 2 -1.45 -4.20 -11.66
CA ARG A 2 -0.53 -5.31 -11.96
C ARG A 2 -0.76 -6.43 -10.95
N LEU A 3 -0.89 -7.66 -11.43
CA LEU A 3 -0.87 -8.84 -10.57
C LEU A 3 0.60 -9.24 -10.35
N ILE A 4 1.01 -9.32 -9.09
CA ILE A 4 2.37 -9.69 -8.70
C ILE A 4 2.28 -10.99 -7.94
N THR A 5 3.13 -11.95 -8.32
CA THR A 5 3.18 -13.29 -7.73
C THR A 5 4.40 -13.40 -6.85
N PHE A 6 4.21 -13.94 -5.65
CA PHE A 6 5.23 -14.18 -4.65
C PHE A 6 5.32 -15.68 -4.39
N GLU A 7 6.52 -16.23 -4.51
CA GLU A 7 6.85 -17.51 -3.89
C GLU A 7 7.04 -17.26 -2.40
N VAL A 8 6.27 -17.96 -1.57
CA VAL A 8 6.26 -17.79 -0.12
C VAL A 8 6.73 -19.07 0.58
N PRO A 9 7.46 -18.96 1.70
CA PRO A 9 7.96 -20.12 2.42
C PRO A 9 6.82 -20.82 3.18
N PRO A 10 6.95 -22.11 3.57
CA PRO A 10 5.90 -22.88 4.24
C PRO A 10 5.35 -22.26 5.54
N GLU A 11 6.14 -21.41 6.20
CA GLU A 11 5.79 -20.69 7.42
C GLU A 11 4.83 -19.52 7.15
N PHE A 12 4.78 -19.05 5.90
CA PHE A 12 3.84 -18.01 5.47
C PHE A 12 2.45 -18.62 5.28
N LYS A 13 1.66 -18.63 6.35
CA LYS A 13 0.26 -19.09 6.32
C LYS A 13 -0.69 -17.92 6.09
N TYR A 14 -1.66 -18.13 5.22
CA TYR A 14 -2.75 -17.18 4.97
C TYR A 14 -4.02 -17.91 4.51
N SER A 15 -5.15 -17.26 4.73
CA SER A 15 -6.46 -17.63 4.19
C SER A 15 -6.98 -16.54 3.28
N GLU A 16 -7.97 -16.85 2.46
CA GLU A 16 -8.58 -15.87 1.57
C GLU A 16 -9.24 -14.74 2.36
N GLY A 17 -8.98 -13.51 1.94
CA GLY A 17 -9.39 -12.31 2.69
C GLY A 17 -8.29 -11.75 3.58
N ASP A 18 -7.24 -12.52 3.89
CA ASP A 18 -6.08 -12.04 4.62
C ASP A 18 -5.24 -11.02 3.84
N HIS A 19 -4.30 -10.42 4.56
CA HIS A 19 -3.43 -9.39 4.03
C HIS A 19 -1.96 -9.81 4.04
N MET A 20 -1.21 -9.27 3.10
CA MET A 20 0.25 -9.29 3.09
C MET A 20 0.76 -7.89 3.42
N GLU A 21 1.55 -7.78 4.47
CA GLU A 21 2.35 -6.61 4.77
C GLU A 21 3.69 -6.73 4.03
N VAL A 22 3.91 -5.86 3.04
CA VAL A 22 5.16 -5.76 2.27
C VAL A 22 6.02 -4.69 2.90
N PHE A 23 7.30 -5.01 3.16
CA PHE A 23 8.28 -4.05 3.64
C PHE A 23 9.05 -3.50 2.43
N PRO A 24 8.79 -2.24 2.02
CA PRO A 24 9.35 -1.73 0.77
C PRO A 24 10.78 -1.22 0.93
N GLU A 25 11.48 -1.17 -0.19
CA GLU A 25 12.82 -0.58 -0.30
C GLU A 25 12.75 0.77 -1.01
N ASN A 26 13.55 1.73 -0.55
CA ASN A 26 13.75 2.97 -1.29
C ASN A 26 14.46 2.69 -2.63
N ASP A 27 14.27 3.61 -3.59
CA ASP A 27 15.00 3.55 -4.85
C ASP A 27 16.51 3.71 -4.62
N GLN A 28 17.31 2.79 -5.16
CA GLN A 28 18.77 2.83 -4.97
C GLN A 28 19.37 4.15 -5.48
N GLY A 29 18.87 4.68 -6.60
CA GLY A 29 19.33 5.96 -7.13
C GLY A 29 19.00 7.13 -6.20
N VAL A 30 17.83 7.13 -5.54
CA VAL A 30 17.49 8.12 -4.50
C VAL A 30 18.45 8.00 -3.31
N VAL A 31 18.73 6.79 -2.85
CA VAL A 31 19.66 6.53 -1.73
C VAL A 31 21.06 7.04 -2.05
N GLU A 32 21.60 6.72 -3.23
CA GLU A 32 22.94 7.19 -3.65
C GLU A 32 23.02 8.72 -3.71
N ARG A 33 22.01 9.37 -4.28
CA ARG A 33 21.97 10.85 -4.34
C ARG A 33 21.97 11.47 -2.94
N LEU A 34 21.23 10.87 -2.01
CA LEU A 34 21.19 11.36 -0.62
C LEU A 34 22.49 11.10 0.13
N LEU A 35 23.14 9.96 -0.05
CA LEU A 35 24.45 9.68 0.53
C LEU A 35 25.47 10.74 0.09
N VAL A 36 25.50 11.06 -1.20
CA VAL A 36 26.37 12.11 -1.74
C VAL A 36 25.97 13.48 -1.20
N ALA A 37 24.68 13.84 -1.25
CA ALA A 37 24.20 15.15 -0.82
C ALA A 37 24.47 15.42 0.67
N LEU A 38 24.37 14.39 1.52
CA LEU A 38 24.61 14.48 2.96
C LEU A 38 26.09 14.23 3.34
N ASN A 39 26.97 14.00 2.36
CA ASN A 39 28.38 13.67 2.57
C ASN A 39 28.57 12.46 3.51
N LEU A 40 27.79 11.40 3.30
CA LEU A 40 27.80 10.18 4.10
C LEU A 40 28.55 9.06 3.36
N VAL A 41 29.39 8.33 4.09
CA VAL A 41 30.06 7.14 3.58
C VAL A 41 29.10 5.96 3.66
N ALA A 42 28.67 5.43 2.50
CA ALA A 42 27.66 4.39 2.40
C ALA A 42 27.87 3.19 3.35
N GLU A 43 29.11 2.69 3.38
CA GLU A 43 29.50 1.49 4.15
C GLU A 43 29.91 1.78 5.60
N ALA A 44 29.83 3.05 6.05
CA ALA A 44 30.03 3.35 7.45
C ALA A 44 28.90 2.72 8.28
N ALA A 45 29.29 1.92 9.28
CA ALA A 45 28.34 1.23 10.15
C ALA A 45 28.20 1.93 11.51
N PHE A 46 27.02 1.83 12.10
CA PHE A 46 26.74 2.34 13.43
C PHE A 46 25.76 1.44 14.19
N THR A 47 25.70 1.62 15.51
CA THR A 47 24.76 0.94 16.41
C THR A 47 24.06 1.95 17.31
N VAL A 48 22.75 1.80 17.50
CA VAL A 48 21.99 2.56 18.50
C VAL A 48 22.00 1.79 19.81
N SER A 49 22.88 2.16 20.72
CA SER A 49 23.05 1.47 22.01
C SER A 49 22.11 2.00 23.11
N ALA A 50 21.61 3.22 22.95
CA ALA A 50 20.72 3.86 23.90
C ALA A 50 19.84 4.90 23.20
N VAL A 51 18.65 5.11 23.75
CA VAL A 51 17.74 6.20 23.40
C VAL A 51 17.25 6.87 24.69
N GLY A 52 16.88 8.15 24.62
CA GLY A 52 16.32 8.85 25.77
C GLY A 52 15.00 8.21 26.27
N PRO A 53 14.61 8.45 27.53
CA PRO A 53 13.43 7.83 28.14
C PRO A 53 12.12 8.19 27.41
N ASP A 54 12.06 9.37 26.79
CA ASP A 54 10.87 9.87 26.09
C ASP A 54 10.84 9.50 24.60
N VAL A 55 11.82 8.72 24.11
CA VAL A 55 11.89 8.32 22.70
C VAL A 55 10.81 7.28 22.41
N ASN A 56 9.94 7.59 21.45
CA ASN A 56 8.97 6.64 20.94
C ASN A 56 9.70 5.44 20.30
N LEU A 57 9.47 4.22 20.81
CA LEU A 57 10.09 3.00 20.29
C LEU A 57 9.68 2.65 18.85
N LYS A 58 8.62 3.27 18.31
CA LYS A 58 8.23 3.18 16.89
C LYS A 58 8.95 4.20 15.99
N SER A 59 9.74 5.12 16.57
CA SER A 59 10.61 6.01 15.80
C SER A 59 11.75 5.22 15.13
N LEU A 60 12.48 5.87 14.22
CA LEU A 60 13.63 5.24 13.57
C LEU A 60 14.73 4.86 14.57
N ALA A 61 15.07 5.76 15.50
CA ALA A 61 16.01 5.46 16.59
C ALA A 61 15.54 4.29 17.47
N GLY A 62 14.26 4.28 17.84
CA GLY A 62 13.65 3.22 18.64
C GLY A 62 13.64 1.86 17.95
N LEU A 63 13.34 1.84 16.64
CA LEU A 63 13.35 0.62 15.83
C LEU A 63 14.74 -0.02 15.75
N LEU A 64 15.79 0.80 15.77
CA LEU A 64 17.19 0.40 15.65
C LEU A 64 17.88 0.15 16.99
N LEU A 65 17.22 0.42 18.11
CA LEU A 65 17.77 0.21 19.45
C LEU A 65 18.20 -1.25 19.64
N ASN A 66 19.45 -1.46 20.06
CA ASN A 66 20.06 -2.76 20.34
C ASN A 66 20.06 -3.74 19.15
N ARG A 67 19.98 -3.24 17.91
CA ARG A 67 20.22 -4.07 16.72
C ARG A 67 21.70 -4.25 16.45
N SER A 68 22.03 -5.28 15.68
CA SER A 68 23.35 -5.42 15.06
C SER A 68 23.74 -4.16 14.29
N PRO A 69 25.05 -3.84 14.16
CA PRO A 69 25.50 -2.71 13.36
C PRO A 69 24.88 -2.73 11.97
N ILE A 70 24.37 -1.57 11.52
CA ILE A 70 23.89 -1.36 10.16
C ILE A 70 24.68 -0.26 9.49
N THR A 71 24.81 -0.34 8.17
CA THR A 71 25.42 0.68 7.33
C THR A 71 24.49 1.88 7.12
N LEU A 72 25.05 3.03 6.75
CA LEU A 72 24.26 4.20 6.34
C LEU A 72 23.44 3.93 5.06
N ARG A 73 23.96 3.08 4.18
CA ARG A 73 23.22 2.56 3.03
C ARG A 73 21.97 1.80 3.48
N GLU A 74 22.10 0.83 4.37
CA GLU A 74 20.96 0.05 4.87
C GLU A 74 19.94 0.92 5.61
N LEU A 75 20.40 1.90 6.40
CA LEU A 75 19.55 2.88 7.06
C LEU A 75 18.61 3.57 6.06
N LEU A 76 19.18 4.11 4.98
CA LEU A 76 18.43 4.85 3.97
C LEU A 76 17.64 3.94 3.02
N LEU A 77 18.11 2.72 2.77
CA LEU A 77 17.46 1.80 1.84
C LEU A 77 16.24 1.11 2.46
N TYR A 78 16.35 0.62 3.70
CA TYR A 78 15.36 -0.27 4.31
C TYR A 78 14.57 0.38 5.45
N TYR A 79 15.18 1.28 6.22
CA TYR A 79 14.63 1.71 7.50
C TYR A 79 14.03 3.11 7.47
N ALA A 80 14.58 4.04 6.70
CA ALA A 80 14.12 5.43 6.64
C ALA A 80 13.03 5.63 5.57
N ASP A 81 11.94 6.30 5.95
CA ASP A 81 10.92 6.77 5.00
C ASP A 81 11.44 8.04 4.29
N LEU A 82 11.83 7.88 3.02
CA LEU A 82 12.38 8.95 2.19
C LEU A 82 11.35 9.56 1.23
N ALA A 83 10.20 8.91 1.04
CA ALA A 83 9.19 9.28 0.04
C ALA A 83 7.95 9.92 0.67
N GLY A 84 7.70 9.68 1.96
CA GLY A 84 6.55 10.21 2.66
C GLY A 84 6.63 11.70 2.97
N PRO A 85 5.48 12.33 3.27
CA PRO A 85 5.41 13.75 3.60
C PRO A 85 6.15 14.07 4.90
N LEU A 86 6.84 15.21 4.93
CA LEU A 86 7.54 15.71 6.10
C LEU A 86 6.56 16.27 7.14
N PRO A 87 6.45 15.67 8.34
CA PRO A 87 5.57 16.18 9.38
C PRO A 87 6.02 17.56 9.89
N ARG A 88 5.08 18.37 10.37
CA ARG A 88 5.38 19.68 10.99
C ARG A 88 6.44 19.59 12.11
N GLY A 89 6.40 18.53 12.92
CA GLY A 89 7.38 18.28 13.98
C GLY A 89 8.81 18.06 13.45
N THR A 90 8.94 17.34 12.35
CA THR A 90 10.23 17.15 11.66
C THR A 90 10.79 18.48 11.14
N LEU A 91 9.94 19.32 10.54
CA LEU A 91 10.34 20.66 10.08
C LEU A 91 10.75 21.57 11.24
N GLN A 92 10.08 21.47 12.40
CA GLN A 92 10.49 22.19 13.61
C GLN A 92 11.89 21.77 14.08
N LEU A 93 12.18 20.45 14.11
CA LEU A 93 13.50 19.95 14.47
C LEU A 93 14.58 20.40 13.48
N LEU A 94 14.30 20.30 12.18
CA LEU A 94 15.22 20.75 11.13
C LEU A 94 15.52 22.25 11.25
N CYS A 95 14.51 23.06 11.59
CA CYS A 95 14.69 24.49 11.84
C CYS A 95 15.69 24.76 12.98
N LEU A 96 15.69 23.94 14.05
CA LEU A 96 16.67 24.05 15.15
C LEU A 96 18.10 23.71 14.73
N PHE A 97 18.28 22.93 13.67
CA PHE A 97 19.60 22.53 13.18
C PHE A 97 20.17 23.49 12.13
N LEU A 98 19.34 24.37 11.57
CA LEU A 98 19.77 25.33 10.56
C LEU A 98 20.57 26.49 11.18
N PRO A 99 21.64 26.94 10.51
CA PRO A 99 22.25 28.24 10.80
C PRO A 99 21.22 29.36 10.69
N ARG A 100 21.32 30.38 11.54
CA ARG A 100 20.46 31.57 11.45
C ARG A 100 20.74 32.31 10.13
N GLY A 101 19.68 32.65 9.40
CA GLY A 101 19.74 33.30 8.09
C GLY A 101 18.41 33.19 7.34
N ASP A 102 18.38 33.60 6.07
CA ASP A 102 17.14 33.73 5.29
C ASP A 102 16.34 32.42 5.19
N LYS A 103 17.02 31.28 4.99
CA LYS A 103 16.34 29.98 4.91
C LYS A 103 15.79 29.51 6.26
N PHE A 104 16.48 29.82 7.36
CA PHE A 104 15.96 29.58 8.71
C PHE A 104 14.71 30.43 8.95
N GLU A 105 14.76 31.72 8.62
CA GLU A 105 13.61 32.62 8.77
C GLU A 105 12.44 32.20 7.88
N HIS A 106 12.70 31.71 6.67
CA HIS A 106 11.68 31.19 5.77
C HIS A 106 10.96 29.95 6.35
N ILE A 107 11.71 28.95 6.84
CA ILE A 107 11.11 27.75 7.47
C ILE A 107 10.39 28.14 8.77
N ARG A 108 10.98 29.03 9.58
CA ARG A 108 10.35 29.54 10.80
C ARG A 108 9.03 30.24 10.50
N ALA A 109 9.00 31.14 9.52
CA ALA A 109 7.79 31.85 9.09
C ALA A 109 6.70 30.87 8.61
N THR A 110 7.10 29.88 7.78
CA THR A 110 6.24 28.78 7.32
C THR A 110 5.60 28.03 8.49
N LEU A 111 6.37 27.76 9.55
CA LEU A 111 5.91 27.05 10.74
C LEU A 111 5.04 27.90 11.68
N THR A 112 5.14 29.23 11.62
CA THR A 112 4.37 30.16 12.48
C THR A 112 3.11 30.73 11.83
N ASP A 113 2.92 30.51 10.53
CA ASP A 113 1.71 30.91 9.81
C ASP A 113 0.46 30.21 10.41
N ALA A 114 -0.42 31.01 11.00
CA ALA A 114 -1.65 30.54 11.63
C ALA A 114 -2.66 29.97 10.61
N SER A 115 -2.59 30.40 9.34
CA SER A 115 -3.51 29.95 8.30
C SER A 115 -3.19 28.55 7.75
N GLY A 116 -1.94 28.09 7.92
CA GLY A 116 -1.44 26.84 7.35
C GLY A 116 -1.22 26.86 5.83
N ALA A 117 -1.55 27.96 5.14
CA ALA A 117 -1.39 28.08 3.70
C ALA A 117 0.10 28.04 3.29
N SER A 118 0.97 28.70 4.07
CA SER A 118 2.41 28.69 3.83
C SER A 118 2.99 27.29 3.99
N LEU A 119 2.54 26.54 5.00
CA LEU A 119 2.97 25.16 5.23
C LEU A 119 2.53 24.23 4.09
N ASN A 120 1.33 24.41 3.56
CA ASN A 120 0.84 23.64 2.42
C ASN A 120 1.66 23.93 1.15
N ASN A 121 1.96 25.20 0.85
CA ASN A 121 2.80 25.56 -0.29
C ASN A 121 4.23 25.03 -0.12
N PHE A 122 4.81 25.18 1.07
CA PHE A 122 6.12 24.64 1.38
C PHE A 122 6.17 23.12 1.19
N ALA A 123 5.15 22.41 1.67
CA ALA A 123 5.03 20.96 1.53
C ALA A 123 4.84 20.54 0.05
N GLN A 124 4.21 21.36 -0.80
CA GLN A 124 4.11 21.07 -2.23
C GLN A 124 5.46 21.15 -2.95
N GLN A 125 6.37 22.01 -2.48
CA GLN A 125 7.72 22.19 -3.03
C GLN A 125 8.78 21.30 -2.38
N ASN A 126 8.53 20.82 -1.16
CA ASN A 126 9.42 19.98 -0.36
C ASN A 126 8.63 18.78 0.17
N ARG A 127 8.10 17.97 -0.74
CA ARG A 127 7.12 16.93 -0.39
C ARG A 127 7.75 15.88 0.49
N ASN A 128 8.97 15.48 0.18
CA ASN A 128 9.69 14.43 0.87
C ASN A 128 11.09 14.88 1.29
N PHE A 129 11.78 14.02 2.03
CA PHE A 129 13.10 14.35 2.55
C PHE A 129 14.13 14.59 1.44
N SER A 130 14.08 13.82 0.35
CA SER A 130 15.00 14.00 -0.77
C SER A 130 14.84 15.36 -1.45
N GLU A 131 13.61 15.79 -1.70
CA GLU A 131 13.33 17.12 -2.28
C GLU A 131 13.78 18.25 -1.35
N LEU A 132 13.53 18.09 -0.04
CA LEU A 132 13.96 19.08 0.95
C LEU A 132 15.49 19.24 0.93
N ILE A 133 16.26 18.15 0.95
CA ILE A 133 17.73 18.22 0.94
C ILE A 133 18.23 18.90 -0.34
N ASN A 134 17.61 18.62 -1.49
CA ASN A 134 17.97 19.29 -2.75
C ASN A 134 17.69 20.80 -2.71
N ASN A 135 16.57 21.23 -2.15
CA ASN A 135 16.20 22.64 -2.05
C ASN A 135 16.95 23.38 -0.92
N TYR A 136 17.40 22.66 0.10
CA TYR A 136 18.08 23.16 1.30
C TYR A 136 19.41 22.43 1.54
N PRO A 137 20.40 22.54 0.64
CA PRO A 137 21.65 21.77 0.72
C PRO A 137 22.48 22.05 1.98
N MET A 138 22.35 23.22 2.61
CA MET A 138 23.00 23.52 3.90
C MET A 138 22.56 22.58 5.04
N LEU A 139 21.42 21.88 4.91
CA LEU A 139 21.04 20.86 5.87
C LEU A 139 22.04 19.70 5.90
N ALA A 140 22.76 19.44 4.81
CA ALA A 140 23.78 18.40 4.76
C ALA A 140 24.88 18.61 5.80
N GLU A 141 25.34 19.86 5.97
CA GLU A 141 26.37 20.19 6.96
C GLU A 141 25.84 20.09 8.40
N ALA A 142 24.53 20.27 8.58
CA ALA A 142 23.89 20.25 9.88
C ALA A 142 23.51 18.83 10.34
N LEU A 143 23.24 17.90 9.42
CA LEU A 143 22.65 16.59 9.69
C LEU A 143 23.70 15.47 9.77
N ASN A 144 24.12 15.16 11.00
CA ASN A 144 24.85 13.92 11.29
C ASN A 144 23.89 12.73 11.49
N VAL A 145 24.43 11.52 11.64
CA VAL A 145 23.65 10.28 11.83
C VAL A 145 22.64 10.39 12.97
N GLN A 146 23.03 10.93 14.13
CA GLN A 146 22.12 11.10 15.27
C GLN A 146 20.93 11.99 14.93
N LYS A 147 21.17 13.12 14.26
CA LYS A 147 20.10 14.03 13.84
C LYS A 147 19.23 13.42 12.75
N LEU A 148 19.80 12.63 11.83
CA LEU A 148 19.03 11.88 10.84
C LEU A 148 18.04 10.92 11.50
N LEU A 149 18.45 10.20 12.55
CA LEU A 149 17.57 9.33 13.32
C LEU A 149 16.44 10.07 14.05
N MET A 150 16.59 11.37 14.31
CA MET A 150 15.56 12.21 14.93
C MET A 150 14.57 12.79 13.91
N VAL A 151 15.03 13.11 12.70
CA VAL A 151 14.20 13.80 11.69
C VAL A 151 13.49 12.84 10.75
N LEU A 152 14.13 11.71 10.41
CA LEU A 152 13.57 10.69 9.53
C LEU A 152 12.57 9.81 10.27
N ARG A 153 11.50 9.45 9.59
CA ARG A 153 10.55 8.45 10.09
C ARG A 153 11.01 7.04 9.72
N ALA A 154 10.57 6.06 10.49
CA ALA A 154 10.73 4.66 10.12
C ALA A 154 9.77 4.29 8.99
N THR A 155 10.27 3.62 7.96
CA THR A 155 9.48 2.99 6.90
C THR A 155 8.45 2.06 7.52
N GLN A 156 7.20 2.22 7.11
CA GLN A 156 6.11 1.36 7.56
C GLN A 156 5.80 0.31 6.49
N PRO A 157 5.52 -0.95 6.87
CA PRO A 157 5.08 -1.94 5.91
C PRO A 157 3.73 -1.54 5.30
N HIS A 158 3.57 -1.77 4.01
CA HIS A 158 2.33 -1.49 3.31
C HIS A 158 1.47 -2.74 3.22
N ARG A 159 0.18 -2.61 3.56
CA ARG A 159 -0.75 -3.73 3.61
C ARG A 159 -1.51 -3.85 2.29
N TYR A 160 -1.48 -5.04 1.70
CA TYR A 160 -2.26 -5.42 0.53
C TYR A 160 -3.17 -6.60 0.85
N SER A 161 -4.39 -6.63 0.32
CA SER A 161 -5.24 -7.82 0.39
C SER A 161 -4.72 -8.89 -0.57
N ILE A 162 -4.59 -10.12 -0.09
CA ILE A 162 -4.10 -11.24 -0.90
C ILE A 162 -5.15 -11.60 -1.96
N ALA A 163 -4.69 -11.75 -3.20
CA ALA A 163 -5.48 -11.97 -4.41
C ALA A 163 -5.41 -13.42 -4.92
N SER A 164 -5.01 -14.34 -4.06
CA SER A 164 -4.92 -15.77 -4.35
C SER A 164 -5.52 -16.62 -3.23
N SER A 165 -5.69 -17.90 -3.52
CA SER A 165 -6.17 -18.92 -2.61
C SER A 165 -5.05 -19.86 -2.20
N SER A 166 -4.90 -20.08 -0.90
CA SER A 166 -3.91 -21.05 -0.39
C SER A 166 -4.33 -22.50 -0.65
N LEU A 167 -5.60 -22.72 -1.04
CA LEU A 167 -6.10 -24.02 -1.52
C LEU A 167 -5.53 -24.40 -2.89
N VAL A 168 -5.21 -23.43 -3.74
CA VAL A 168 -4.62 -23.69 -5.07
C VAL A 168 -3.13 -24.02 -4.95
N ASP A 169 -2.36 -23.14 -4.31
CA ASP A 169 -0.97 -23.41 -3.95
C ASP A 169 -0.59 -22.62 -2.71
N ALA A 170 -0.35 -23.33 -1.60
CA ALA A 170 0.03 -22.72 -0.33
C ALA A 170 1.41 -22.04 -0.34
N ARG A 171 2.22 -22.26 -1.39
CA ARG A 171 3.53 -21.63 -1.58
C ARG A 171 3.49 -20.43 -2.50
N VAL A 172 2.30 -20.04 -2.98
CA VAL A 172 2.14 -18.89 -3.89
C VAL A 172 1.12 -17.92 -3.34
N ALA A 173 1.53 -16.67 -3.13
CA ALA A 173 0.64 -15.56 -2.81
C ALA A 173 0.64 -14.53 -3.93
N LYS A 174 -0.53 -14.02 -4.32
CA LYS A 174 -0.66 -13.00 -5.36
C LYS A 174 -1.17 -11.69 -4.78
N LEU A 175 -0.70 -10.56 -5.29
CA LEU A 175 -1.21 -9.22 -4.95
C LEU A 175 -1.69 -8.50 -6.21
N CYS A 176 -2.85 -7.84 -6.13
CA CYS A 176 -3.29 -6.90 -7.16
C CYS A 176 -2.92 -5.48 -6.76
N VAL A 177 -1.86 -4.94 -7.38
CA VAL A 177 -1.30 -3.63 -7.04
C VAL A 177 -1.78 -2.57 -8.04
N GLY A 178 -2.38 -1.52 -7.49
CA GLY A 178 -2.61 -0.28 -8.22
C GLY A 178 -1.30 0.48 -8.34
N VAL A 179 -0.74 0.53 -9.54
CA VAL A 179 0.31 1.50 -9.87
C VAL A 179 -0.42 2.77 -10.26
N GLU A 180 -0.25 3.84 -9.49
CA GLU A 180 -0.84 5.14 -9.80
C GLU A 180 -0.33 5.61 -11.18
N ASP A 181 -1.25 6.09 -12.00
CA ASP A 181 -0.91 6.69 -13.29
C ASP A 181 -0.28 8.06 -13.01
N THR A 182 0.98 8.23 -13.42
CA THR A 182 1.78 9.45 -13.21
C THR A 182 1.20 10.68 -13.92
N ARG A 183 0.09 10.52 -14.66
CA ARG A 183 -0.65 11.61 -15.31
C ARG A 183 -1.54 12.41 -14.36
N VAL A 184 -1.87 11.87 -13.17
CA VAL A 184 -2.77 12.51 -12.18
C VAL A 184 -2.04 12.89 -10.90
N ALA A 185 -0.92 12.24 -10.60
CA ALA A 185 -0.03 12.57 -9.49
C ALA A 185 1.42 12.61 -9.99
N ASP A 186 2.13 13.72 -9.76
CA ASP A 186 3.56 13.87 -10.08
C ASP A 186 4.47 12.99 -9.20
N TYR A 187 3.93 12.06 -8.43
CA TYR A 187 4.68 11.28 -7.45
C TYR A 187 4.22 9.84 -7.39
N GLU A 188 5.16 8.94 -7.10
CA GLU A 188 4.87 7.52 -6.91
C GLU A 188 4.97 7.17 -5.41
N GLY A 189 4.01 6.40 -4.89
CA GLY A 189 4.10 5.84 -3.55
C GLY A 189 5.30 4.89 -3.38
N LEU A 190 5.89 4.83 -2.19
CA LEU A 190 7.08 4.02 -1.90
C LEU A 190 6.88 2.54 -2.25
N CYS A 191 5.83 1.90 -1.70
CA CYS A 191 5.65 0.47 -1.87
C CYS A 191 5.16 0.07 -3.27
N SER A 192 4.29 0.87 -3.89
CA SER A 192 3.82 0.60 -5.25
C SER A 192 4.93 0.81 -6.29
N SER A 193 5.77 1.83 -6.13
CA SER A 193 6.95 2.03 -7.00
C SER A 193 8.02 0.97 -6.78
N PHE A 194 8.28 0.57 -5.53
CA PHE A 194 9.16 -0.55 -5.21
C PHE A 194 8.72 -1.83 -5.94
N LEU A 195 7.46 -2.24 -5.78
CA LEU A 195 6.92 -3.42 -6.45
C LEU A 195 6.83 -3.29 -7.98
N LYS A 196 6.74 -2.06 -8.50
CA LYS A 196 6.82 -1.78 -9.95
C LYS A 196 8.22 -2.03 -10.49
N ARG A 197 9.26 -1.58 -9.77
CA ARG A 197 10.68 -1.73 -10.13
C ARG A 197 11.23 -3.14 -9.87
N ALA A 198 10.63 -3.89 -8.95
CA ALA A 198 11.07 -5.24 -8.64
C ALA A 198 10.96 -6.18 -9.86
N GLU A 199 12.06 -6.88 -10.13
CA GLU A 199 12.16 -7.89 -11.19
C GLU A 199 11.86 -9.29 -10.64
N ALA A 200 11.62 -10.25 -11.54
CA ALA A 200 11.42 -11.64 -11.15
C ALA A 200 12.67 -12.18 -10.43
N GLY A 201 12.46 -12.87 -9.30
CA GLY A 201 13.55 -13.36 -8.45
C GLY A 201 14.04 -12.36 -7.39
N HIS A 202 13.55 -11.12 -7.38
CA HIS A 202 13.86 -10.17 -6.31
C HIS A 202 13.24 -10.64 -4.98
N VAL A 203 14.05 -10.70 -3.92
CA VAL A 203 13.62 -11.15 -2.60
C VAL A 203 12.92 -9.99 -1.88
N VAL A 204 11.68 -10.21 -1.45
CA VAL A 204 10.88 -9.19 -0.78
C VAL A 204 10.54 -9.62 0.64
N TRP A 205 10.80 -8.76 1.60
CA TRP A 205 10.39 -8.96 2.98
C TRP A 205 8.87 -8.79 3.11
N VAL A 206 8.19 -9.85 3.55
CA VAL A 206 6.73 -9.87 3.69
C VAL A 206 6.30 -10.50 5.00
N ARG A 207 5.09 -10.19 5.44
CA ARG A 207 4.44 -10.82 6.60
C ARG A 207 2.95 -11.02 6.35
N SER A 208 2.42 -12.19 6.65
CA SER A 208 0.97 -12.41 6.61
C SER A 208 0.29 -11.75 7.80
N ARG A 209 -0.91 -11.23 7.57
CA ARG A 209 -1.75 -10.60 8.58
C ARG A 209 -3.19 -11.09 8.41
N PRO A 210 -3.75 -11.75 9.43
CA PRO A 210 -5.14 -12.18 9.35
C PRO A 210 -6.06 -10.97 9.23
N SER A 211 -7.11 -11.13 8.43
CA SER A 211 -8.22 -10.19 8.40
C SER A 211 -9.17 -10.41 9.58
N GLN A 212 -10.24 -9.61 9.67
CA GLN A 212 -11.30 -9.91 10.63
C GLN A 212 -11.98 -11.22 10.25
N SER A 213 -12.43 -12.00 11.24
CA SER A 213 -13.11 -13.28 10.97
C SER A 213 -14.34 -13.14 10.07
N SER A 214 -15.00 -11.99 10.11
CA SER A 214 -16.14 -11.63 9.25
C SER A 214 -15.77 -11.43 7.77
N PHE A 215 -14.49 -11.29 7.43
CA PHE A 215 -13.99 -11.08 6.07
C PHE A 215 -13.44 -12.37 5.44
N HIS A 216 -14.05 -13.51 5.78
CA HIS A 216 -13.76 -14.81 5.18
C HIS A 216 -15.05 -15.41 4.61
N LEU A 217 -14.90 -16.20 3.54
CA LEU A 217 -16.03 -16.88 2.90
C LEU A 217 -16.84 -17.72 3.90
N PRO A 218 -18.17 -17.83 3.72
CA PRO A 218 -18.95 -18.80 4.48
C PRO A 218 -18.43 -20.22 4.26
N THR A 219 -18.46 -21.05 5.30
CA THR A 219 -18.11 -22.47 5.20
C THR A 219 -19.15 -23.28 4.40
N ASP A 220 -20.40 -22.83 4.42
CA ASP A 220 -21.50 -23.43 3.68
C ASP A 220 -21.61 -22.77 2.29
N PRO A 221 -21.38 -23.52 1.19
CA PRO A 221 -21.40 -22.99 -0.17
C PRO A 221 -22.81 -22.63 -0.68
N SER A 222 -23.86 -23.03 0.06
CA SER A 222 -25.26 -22.66 -0.21
C SER A 222 -25.63 -21.27 0.32
N ILE A 223 -24.71 -20.58 1.01
CA ILE A 223 -24.92 -19.19 1.44
C ILE A 223 -24.55 -18.24 0.28
N PRO A 224 -25.46 -17.38 -0.19
CA PRO A 224 -25.15 -16.40 -1.23
C PRO A 224 -24.05 -15.43 -0.78
N VAL A 225 -23.20 -15.01 -1.72
CA VAL A 225 -22.11 -14.05 -1.48
C VAL A 225 -22.22 -12.90 -2.45
N ILE A 226 -22.26 -11.69 -1.90
CA ILE A 226 -22.26 -10.42 -2.62
C ILE A 226 -20.95 -9.69 -2.30
N MET A 227 -20.16 -9.43 -3.32
CA MET A 227 -18.89 -8.71 -3.22
C MET A 227 -19.03 -7.37 -3.91
N VAL A 228 -18.60 -6.29 -3.25
CA VAL A 228 -18.63 -4.93 -3.79
C VAL A 228 -17.22 -4.35 -3.71
N ALA A 229 -16.61 -4.08 -4.86
CA ALA A 229 -15.26 -3.55 -4.96
C ALA A 229 -15.20 -2.27 -5.78
N SER A 230 -14.27 -1.40 -5.39
CA SER A 230 -13.86 -0.22 -6.16
C SER A 230 -12.36 -0.26 -6.42
N GLY A 231 -11.93 -0.11 -7.69
CA GLY A 231 -10.53 -0.06 -8.07
C GLY A 231 -9.72 -1.28 -7.57
N THR A 232 -8.66 -1.04 -6.78
CA THR A 232 -7.82 -2.11 -6.22
C THR A 232 -8.54 -2.95 -5.15
N GLY A 233 -9.73 -2.54 -4.70
CA GLY A 233 -10.53 -3.30 -3.74
C GLY A 233 -10.86 -4.72 -4.22
N ILE A 234 -10.84 -4.94 -5.54
CA ILE A 234 -11.06 -6.26 -6.14
C ILE A 234 -10.03 -7.32 -5.71
N SER A 235 -8.86 -6.91 -5.20
CA SER A 235 -7.76 -7.81 -4.81
C SER A 235 -8.24 -8.95 -3.91
N ALA A 236 -8.94 -8.65 -2.82
CA ALA A 236 -9.47 -9.67 -1.91
C ALA A 236 -10.42 -10.65 -2.60
N PHE A 237 -11.26 -10.14 -3.51
CA PHE A 237 -12.25 -10.94 -4.20
C PHE A 237 -11.64 -11.83 -5.28
N LEU A 238 -10.49 -11.48 -5.86
CA LEU A 238 -9.75 -12.41 -6.70
C LEU A 238 -9.34 -13.67 -5.91
N GLY A 239 -8.95 -13.53 -4.64
CA GLY A 239 -8.69 -14.67 -3.76
C GLY A 239 -9.95 -15.51 -3.50
N PHE A 240 -11.10 -14.86 -3.26
CA PHE A 240 -12.38 -15.54 -3.07
C PHE A 240 -12.81 -16.31 -4.33
N LEU A 241 -12.62 -15.71 -5.51
CA LEU A 241 -12.92 -16.33 -6.81
C LEU A 241 -12.02 -17.55 -7.06
N GLU A 242 -10.71 -17.41 -6.85
CA GLU A 242 -9.76 -18.50 -7.01
C GLU A 242 -10.07 -19.67 -6.06
N HIS A 243 -10.43 -19.38 -4.81
CA HIS A 243 -10.81 -20.40 -3.83
C HIS A 243 -12.09 -21.13 -4.20
N ARG A 244 -13.15 -20.39 -4.55
CA ARG A 244 -14.42 -21.00 -4.95
C ARG A 244 -14.27 -21.88 -6.19
N ARG A 245 -13.47 -21.43 -7.17
CA ARG A 245 -13.12 -22.21 -8.36
C ARG A 245 -12.37 -23.49 -7.99
N ALA A 246 -11.39 -23.39 -7.09
CA ALA A 246 -10.60 -24.54 -6.63
C ALA A 246 -11.43 -25.57 -5.86
N GLN A 247 -12.50 -25.14 -5.18
CA GLN A 247 -13.50 -26.03 -4.57
C GLN A 247 -14.43 -26.70 -5.59
N GLY A 248 -14.41 -26.27 -6.85
CA GLY A 248 -15.28 -26.79 -7.90
C GLY A 248 -16.75 -26.33 -7.77
N ILE A 249 -17.02 -25.24 -7.04
CA ILE A 249 -18.39 -24.78 -6.79
C ILE A 249 -18.81 -23.76 -7.85
N LYS A 250 -19.83 -24.09 -8.64
CA LYS A 250 -20.43 -23.20 -9.65
C LYS A 250 -21.81 -22.71 -9.22
N ILE A 251 -22.26 -21.59 -9.77
CA ILE A 251 -23.54 -20.95 -9.40
C ILE A 251 -24.76 -21.80 -9.77
N GLN A 252 -24.67 -22.63 -10.82
CA GLN A 252 -25.81 -23.38 -11.38
C GLN A 252 -25.75 -24.90 -11.13
N GLU A 253 -24.78 -25.39 -10.36
CA GLU A 253 -24.64 -26.81 -9.99
C GLU A 253 -25.24 -27.08 -8.60
N GLN A 254 -25.62 -28.33 -8.31
CA GLN A 254 -26.24 -28.70 -7.04
C GLN A 254 -25.33 -28.31 -5.85
N GLY A 255 -25.80 -27.35 -5.04
CA GLY A 255 -25.09 -26.86 -3.84
C GLY A 255 -24.45 -25.47 -3.96
N GLY A 256 -24.42 -24.86 -5.15
CA GLY A 256 -23.89 -23.51 -5.35
C GLY A 256 -24.94 -22.42 -5.17
N ALA A 257 -24.73 -21.50 -4.23
CA ALA A 257 -25.52 -20.28 -4.14
C ALA A 257 -24.96 -19.14 -5.00
N ALA A 258 -25.72 -18.05 -5.12
CA ALA A 258 -25.31 -16.89 -5.88
C ALA A 258 -23.93 -16.37 -5.42
N PHE A 259 -23.04 -16.12 -6.36
CA PHE A 259 -21.72 -15.56 -6.10
C PHE A 259 -21.54 -14.36 -7.02
N ARG A 260 -21.64 -13.15 -6.48
CA ARG A 260 -21.79 -11.92 -7.27
C ARG A 260 -20.71 -10.92 -6.95
N LEU A 261 -20.11 -10.34 -7.99
CA LEU A 261 -19.13 -9.26 -7.88
C LEU A 261 -19.65 -8.01 -8.58
N PHE A 262 -19.88 -6.96 -7.80
CA PHE A 262 -20.18 -5.61 -8.27
C PHE A 262 -18.89 -4.78 -8.23
N TYR A 263 -18.41 -4.35 -9.38
CA TYR A 263 -17.10 -3.73 -9.52
C TYR A 263 -17.17 -2.31 -10.11
N GLY A 264 -16.63 -1.32 -9.41
CA GLY A 264 -16.46 0.04 -9.91
C GLY A 264 -15.04 0.30 -10.41
N THR A 265 -14.89 0.80 -11.65
CA THR A 265 -13.60 1.24 -12.20
C THR A 265 -13.76 2.51 -13.05
N ARG A 266 -12.64 3.17 -13.37
CA ARG A 266 -12.67 4.44 -14.13
C ARG A 266 -13.07 4.20 -15.58
N TYR A 267 -12.31 3.35 -16.27
CA TYR A 267 -12.46 3.10 -17.70
C TYR A 267 -12.77 1.64 -17.98
N HIS A 268 -13.41 1.39 -19.11
CA HIS A 268 -13.57 0.06 -19.68
C HIS A 268 -12.23 -0.68 -19.91
N ASP A 269 -11.14 0.07 -20.08
CA ASP A 269 -9.82 -0.40 -20.53
C ASP A 269 -8.85 -0.84 -19.42
N THR A 270 -9.37 -1.47 -18.36
CA THR A 270 -8.50 -2.32 -17.53
C THR A 270 -8.49 -3.74 -18.10
N ALA A 271 -8.15 -3.87 -19.40
CA ALA A 271 -8.24 -5.10 -20.18
C ALA A 271 -7.64 -6.32 -19.45
N ALA A 272 -6.51 -6.14 -18.75
CA ALA A 272 -5.86 -7.20 -17.99
C ALA A 272 -6.69 -7.70 -16.79
N LEU A 273 -7.24 -6.81 -15.97
CA LEU A 273 -8.06 -7.21 -14.83
C LEU A 273 -9.39 -7.81 -15.29
N ARG A 274 -9.96 -7.20 -16.33
CA ARG A 274 -11.16 -7.71 -16.98
C ARG A 274 -10.95 -9.13 -17.49
N ALA A 275 -9.88 -9.38 -18.25
CA ALA A 275 -9.57 -10.72 -18.74
C ALA A 275 -9.52 -11.76 -17.61
N ILE A 276 -8.82 -11.46 -16.52
CA ILE A 276 -8.74 -12.34 -15.35
C ILE A 276 -10.13 -12.62 -14.77
N VAL A 277 -10.95 -11.59 -14.57
CA VAL A 277 -12.27 -11.74 -13.94
C VAL A 277 -13.24 -12.52 -14.83
N TYR A 278 -13.20 -12.31 -16.14
CA TYR A 278 -14.11 -12.98 -17.08
C TYR A 278 -13.80 -14.47 -17.25
N GLU A 279 -12.58 -14.94 -16.98
CA GLU A 279 -12.30 -16.39 -16.91
C GLU A 279 -13.19 -17.11 -15.87
N TYR A 280 -13.47 -16.45 -14.74
CA TYR A 280 -14.36 -16.98 -13.69
C TYR A 280 -15.85 -16.81 -14.02
N VAL A 281 -16.18 -15.93 -14.96
CA VAL A 281 -17.54 -15.81 -15.48
C VAL A 281 -17.80 -16.94 -16.46
N ASP A 282 -16.86 -17.17 -17.37
CA ASP A 282 -16.97 -18.18 -18.43
C ASP A 282 -17.06 -19.61 -17.88
N ASP A 283 -16.43 -19.89 -16.74
CA ASP A 283 -16.52 -21.20 -16.07
C ASP A 283 -17.67 -21.35 -15.07
N GLY A 284 -18.47 -20.29 -14.88
CA GLY A 284 -19.65 -20.29 -14.01
C GLY A 284 -19.36 -20.11 -12.51
N THR A 285 -18.15 -19.71 -12.13
CA THR A 285 -17.77 -19.43 -10.73
C THR A 285 -18.48 -18.19 -10.17
N VAL A 286 -18.61 -17.12 -10.96
CA VAL A 286 -19.11 -15.80 -10.52
C VAL A 286 -20.02 -15.13 -11.55
N ILE A 287 -20.97 -14.31 -11.08
CA ILE A 287 -21.68 -13.31 -11.88
C ILE A 287 -21.07 -11.94 -11.60
N VAL A 288 -20.60 -11.24 -12.64
CA VAL A 288 -19.90 -9.97 -12.51
C VAL A 288 -20.69 -8.85 -13.17
N GLU A 289 -20.81 -7.73 -12.46
CA GLU A 289 -21.41 -6.50 -12.97
C GLU A 289 -20.46 -5.34 -12.73
N ALA A 290 -20.11 -4.61 -13.79
CA ALA A 290 -19.13 -3.53 -13.73
C ALA A 290 -19.74 -2.15 -14.01
N ALA A 291 -19.36 -1.16 -13.22
CA ALA A 291 -19.70 0.25 -13.40
C ALA A 291 -18.45 1.04 -13.78
N TYR A 292 -18.61 1.93 -14.77
CA TYR A 292 -17.54 2.75 -15.30
C TYR A 292 -17.81 4.23 -15.01
N SER A 293 -16.85 4.90 -14.37
CA SER A 293 -17.04 6.28 -13.90
C SER A 293 -16.53 7.36 -14.87
N GLU A 294 -15.72 7.00 -15.87
CA GLU A 294 -15.06 7.93 -16.80
C GLU A 294 -15.22 7.51 -18.28
N ASP A 295 -16.12 6.57 -18.58
CA ASP A 295 -16.51 6.25 -19.96
C ASP A 295 -17.36 7.37 -20.58
N ALA A 296 -17.57 7.32 -21.91
CA ALA A 296 -18.30 8.34 -22.71
C ALA A 296 -19.79 8.54 -22.35
N GLY A 297 -20.28 7.97 -21.24
CA GLY A 297 -21.65 8.04 -20.78
C GLY A 297 -21.80 8.67 -19.39
N PRO A 298 -23.00 8.61 -18.78
CA PRO A 298 -23.21 9.11 -17.42
C PRO A 298 -22.34 8.34 -16.44
N ARG A 299 -21.70 9.07 -15.52
CA ARG A 299 -20.84 8.52 -14.47
C ARG A 299 -21.62 7.52 -13.61
N ARG A 300 -21.20 6.26 -13.61
CA ARG A 300 -21.81 5.18 -12.84
C ARG A 300 -20.81 4.62 -11.83
N PHE A 301 -21.33 4.18 -10.70
CA PHE A 301 -20.58 3.47 -9.67
C PHE A 301 -21.34 2.19 -9.28
N ALA A 302 -20.69 1.34 -8.47
CA ALA A 302 -21.24 0.05 -8.09
C ALA A 302 -22.60 0.18 -7.37
N GLN A 303 -22.81 1.24 -6.57
CA GLN A 303 -24.09 1.46 -5.88
C GLN A 303 -25.27 1.65 -6.83
N GLN A 304 -25.09 2.24 -8.01
CA GLN A 304 -26.17 2.35 -8.99
C GLN A 304 -26.56 0.97 -9.55
N ILE A 305 -25.59 0.05 -9.71
CA ILE A 305 -25.90 -1.33 -10.10
C ILE A 305 -26.65 -2.04 -8.98
N LEU A 306 -26.18 -1.87 -7.74
CA LEU A 306 -26.86 -2.46 -6.58
C LEU A 306 -28.32 -1.98 -6.46
N LEU A 307 -28.60 -0.71 -6.74
CA LEU A 307 -29.96 -0.18 -6.76
C LEU A 307 -30.79 -0.73 -7.91
N ARG A 308 -30.21 -0.89 -9.11
CA ARG A 308 -30.86 -1.54 -10.27
C ARG A 308 -31.29 -2.97 -9.93
N ASP A 309 -30.45 -3.69 -9.21
CA ASP A 309 -30.63 -5.12 -8.89
C ASP A 309 -31.18 -5.38 -7.48
N ALA A 310 -31.77 -4.35 -6.86
CA ALA A 310 -32.13 -4.37 -5.44
C ALA A 310 -33.04 -5.55 -5.04
N LEU A 311 -33.97 -5.96 -5.90
CA LEU A 311 -34.86 -7.10 -5.61
C LEU A 311 -34.11 -8.43 -5.55
N MET A 312 -33.16 -8.65 -6.46
CA MET A 312 -32.32 -9.85 -6.47
C MET A 312 -31.39 -9.84 -5.25
N ILE A 313 -30.78 -8.70 -4.94
CA ILE A 313 -29.92 -8.54 -3.77
C ILE A 313 -30.72 -8.79 -2.48
N TRP A 314 -31.94 -8.27 -2.40
CA TRP A 314 -32.83 -8.50 -1.27
C TRP A 314 -33.15 -9.99 -1.09
N SER A 315 -33.38 -10.73 -2.18
CA SER A 315 -33.57 -12.17 -2.14
C SER A 315 -32.34 -12.91 -1.63
N ASP A 316 -31.15 -12.55 -2.10
CA ASP A 316 -29.89 -13.16 -1.65
C ASP A 316 -29.67 -12.91 -0.15
N LEU A 317 -29.92 -11.68 0.32
CA LEU A 317 -29.83 -11.31 1.74
C LEU A 317 -30.87 -12.05 2.61
N SER A 318 -32.09 -12.21 2.12
CA SER A 318 -33.15 -12.95 2.80
C SER A 318 -32.81 -14.43 2.99
N ASN A 319 -31.93 -14.97 2.14
CA ASN A 319 -31.39 -16.32 2.23
C ASN A 319 -30.04 -16.37 3.00
N ASN A 320 -29.89 -15.53 4.03
CA ASN A 320 -28.67 -15.40 4.84
C ASN A 320 -27.41 -15.00 4.06
N GLY A 321 -27.57 -14.34 2.91
CA GLY A 321 -26.45 -13.92 2.08
C GLY A 321 -25.48 -13.00 2.81
N ARG A 322 -24.18 -13.14 2.50
CA ARG A 322 -23.11 -12.31 3.08
C ARG A 322 -22.66 -11.22 2.11
N VAL A 323 -22.45 -10.02 2.64
CA VAL A 323 -21.96 -8.87 1.89
C VAL A 323 -20.54 -8.54 2.32
N TYR A 324 -19.65 -8.43 1.35
CA TYR A 324 -18.28 -7.98 1.54
C TYR A 324 -18.04 -6.71 0.73
N ILE A 325 -17.47 -5.69 1.37
CA ILE A 325 -17.16 -4.41 0.72
C ILE A 325 -15.66 -4.17 0.87
N SER A 326 -14.99 -3.90 -0.24
CA SER A 326 -13.55 -3.66 -0.27
C SER A 326 -13.23 -2.37 -1.01
N LYS A 327 -12.63 -1.45 -0.25
CA LYS A 327 -12.42 -0.02 -0.57
C LYS A 327 -13.71 0.78 -0.79
N PRO A 328 -13.72 2.06 -0.38
CA PRO A 328 -14.86 2.97 -0.56
C PRO A 328 -15.11 3.35 -2.03
#